data_AF-A0A0N9IDJ6-F1
#
_entry.id   AF-A0A0N9IDJ6-F1
#
_cell.length_a   1.000
_cell.length_b   1.000
_cell.length_c   1.000
_cell.angle_alpha   90.00
_cell.angle_beta   90.00
_cell.angle_gamma   90.00
#
_symmetry.space_group_name_H-M   'P 1'
#
loop_
_entity.id
_entity.type
_entity.pdbx_description
1 polymer ?
#
loop_
_entity_poly.entity_id
_entity_poly.type
_entity_poly.pdbx_seq_one_letter_code
_entity_poly.pdbx_strand_id
1 'polypeptide(L)'
;MHGYDYKPTPLFHGDGPLFVGVELEVSVPSQSFGEATETALRHLGRLGYLKEDSSIVDDGFEIVTHPMSYEWAMQRFPWNLLDALEKLGSDADGNGLHVHVSREAFDGPCHLYRWMKFFYRNQPQVVALARRMSSHAAFRADGRARIKHYAKGGKGIRYHAINTQNDTTVEVRVFAGTLNRQRAQAAIGLTVATVEYTRTLTTQDITQRDGWQWPAFADWVSQRPHYAPLVAEMETLLCAC
;
A
#
# COMPACT_ATOMS: atom_id res chain seq x y z
N MET A 1 -13.73 -18.74 -0.02
CA MET A 1 -12.31 -18.55 0.28
C MET A 1 -11.50 -19.28 -0.78
N HIS A 2 -10.37 -18.73 -1.20
CA HIS A 2 -9.50 -19.33 -2.21
C HIS A 2 -8.12 -19.66 -1.62
N GLY A 3 -7.36 -20.54 -2.28
CA GLY A 3 -5.97 -20.81 -1.91
C GLY A 3 -5.06 -19.59 -2.07
N TYR A 4 -3.89 -19.62 -1.41
CA TYR A 4 -2.94 -18.50 -1.37
C TYR A 4 -2.40 -18.06 -2.74
N ASP A 5 -2.44 -18.95 -3.75
CA ASP A 5 -1.96 -18.73 -5.11
C ASP A 5 -3.06 -18.25 -6.08
N TYR A 6 -4.30 -18.15 -5.60
CA TYR A 6 -5.42 -17.72 -6.42
C TYR A 6 -5.26 -16.28 -6.91
N LYS A 7 -5.24 -16.13 -8.24
CA LYS A 7 -5.05 -14.86 -8.93
C LYS A 7 -5.95 -14.78 -10.18
N PRO A 8 -7.19 -14.27 -10.04
CA PRO A 8 -8.11 -14.13 -11.16
C PRO A 8 -7.65 -13.03 -12.14
N THR A 9 -8.25 -12.98 -13.32
CA THR A 9 -8.08 -11.86 -14.24
C THR A 9 -8.54 -10.56 -13.55
N PRO A 10 -7.71 -9.49 -13.54
CA PRO A 10 -8.04 -8.26 -12.84
C PRO A 10 -9.21 -7.51 -13.49
N LEU A 11 -10.12 -7.00 -12.66
CA LEU A 11 -11.18 -6.07 -13.07
C LEU A 11 -10.78 -4.65 -12.66
N PHE A 12 -10.53 -3.76 -13.61
CA PHE A 12 -10.05 -2.42 -13.30
C PHE A 12 -11.21 -1.46 -12.96
N HIS A 13 -11.06 -0.71 -11.88
CA HIS A 13 -12.08 0.20 -11.35
C HIS A 13 -11.61 1.67 -11.34
N GLY A 14 -12.32 2.54 -12.07
CA GLY A 14 -11.96 3.95 -12.23
C GLY A 14 -10.92 4.18 -13.31
N ASP A 15 -10.26 5.34 -13.27
CA ASP A 15 -9.42 5.82 -14.38
C ASP A 15 -7.93 5.53 -14.19
N GLY A 16 -7.31 5.03 -15.25
CA GLY A 16 -5.89 4.69 -15.29
C GLY A 16 -4.97 5.85 -15.70
N PRO A 17 -3.66 5.59 -15.86
CA PRO A 17 -3.00 4.29 -15.76
C PRO A 17 -2.59 3.92 -14.34
N LEU A 18 -2.70 4.84 -13.36
CA LEU A 18 -2.34 4.59 -11.98
C LEU A 18 -3.46 3.83 -11.25
N PHE A 19 -3.34 2.50 -11.27
CA PHE A 19 -4.16 1.62 -10.45
C PHE A 19 -3.39 1.09 -9.25
N VAL A 20 -4.11 0.93 -8.14
CA VAL A 20 -3.68 0.28 -6.91
C VAL A 20 -4.56 -0.92 -6.55
N GLY A 21 -3.94 -2.00 -6.08
CA GLY A 21 -4.63 -3.14 -5.46
C GLY A 21 -4.16 -3.27 -4.02
N VAL A 22 -5.02 -3.77 -3.15
CA VAL A 22 -4.76 -3.95 -1.72
C VAL A 22 -4.87 -5.42 -1.36
N GLU A 23 -3.90 -5.91 -0.59
CA GLU A 23 -3.95 -7.15 0.18
C GLU A 23 -3.89 -6.77 1.67
N LEU A 24 -4.93 -7.08 2.44
CA LEU A 24 -5.02 -6.82 3.88
C LEU A 24 -5.24 -8.13 4.64
N GLU A 25 -4.25 -8.49 5.45
CA GLU A 25 -4.30 -9.66 6.33
C GLU A 25 -5.09 -9.32 7.61
N VAL A 26 -6.06 -10.18 7.96
CA VAL A 26 -6.95 -9.99 9.11
C VAL A 26 -7.04 -11.30 9.92
N SER A 27 -6.74 -11.21 11.21
CA SER A 27 -6.97 -12.26 12.20
C SER A 27 -8.41 -12.21 12.68
N VAL A 28 -9.03 -13.37 12.88
CA VAL A 28 -10.45 -13.49 13.19
C VAL A 28 -10.65 -14.53 14.29
N PRO A 29 -11.40 -14.21 15.37
CA PRO A 29 -11.74 -15.19 16.39
C PRO A 29 -12.47 -16.40 15.78
N SER A 30 -12.08 -17.62 16.14
CA SER A 30 -12.62 -18.85 15.54
C SER A 30 -14.15 -18.93 15.59
N GLN A 31 -14.78 -18.40 16.66
CA GLN A 31 -16.23 -18.35 16.81
C GLN A 31 -16.94 -17.41 15.80
N SER A 32 -16.25 -16.39 15.31
CA SER A 32 -16.76 -15.38 14.37
C SER A 32 -16.27 -15.62 12.94
N PHE A 33 -15.41 -16.62 12.70
CA PHE A 33 -14.72 -16.83 11.42
C PHE A 33 -15.67 -16.92 10.22
N GLY A 34 -16.75 -17.71 10.36
CA GLY A 34 -17.76 -17.86 9.32
C GLY A 34 -18.50 -16.55 9.02
N GLU A 35 -18.92 -15.84 10.07
CA GLU A 35 -19.66 -14.57 9.94
C GLU A 35 -18.78 -13.45 9.37
N ALA A 36 -17.51 -13.37 9.78
CA ALA A 36 -16.55 -12.42 9.25
C ALA A 36 -16.24 -12.67 7.77
N THR A 37 -16.09 -13.94 7.38
CA THR A 37 -15.89 -14.35 5.98
C THR A 37 -17.10 -13.93 5.13
N GLU A 38 -18.32 -14.24 5.57
CA GLU A 38 -19.54 -13.87 4.84
C GLU A 38 -19.69 -12.34 4.76
N THR A 39 -19.41 -11.65 5.86
CA THR A 39 -19.46 -10.19 5.94
C THR A 39 -18.47 -9.53 4.99
N ALA A 40 -17.24 -10.03 4.92
CA ALA A 40 -16.25 -9.53 4.00
C ALA A 40 -16.65 -9.76 2.54
N LEU A 41 -17.06 -10.97 2.17
CA LEU A 41 -17.50 -11.29 0.81
C LEU A 41 -18.70 -10.44 0.38
N ARG A 42 -19.67 -10.22 1.28
CA ARG A 42 -20.85 -9.40 1.00
C ARG A 42 -20.51 -7.95 0.70
N HIS A 43 -19.62 -7.34 1.48
CA HIS A 43 -19.18 -5.95 1.28
C HIS A 43 -18.31 -5.81 0.03
N LEU A 44 -17.38 -6.75 -0.20
CA LEU A 44 -16.50 -6.74 -1.37
C LEU A 44 -17.28 -6.94 -2.67
N GLY A 45 -18.27 -7.83 -2.67
CA GLY A 45 -19.03 -8.18 -3.87
C GLY A 45 -18.10 -8.59 -5.02
N ARG A 46 -18.10 -7.82 -6.12
CA ARG A 46 -17.22 -8.06 -7.28
C ARG A 46 -15.87 -7.34 -7.20
N LEU A 47 -15.65 -6.50 -6.20
CA LEU A 47 -14.42 -5.72 -6.06
C LEU A 47 -13.23 -6.58 -5.60
N GLY A 48 -13.49 -7.63 -4.83
CA GLY A 48 -12.42 -8.39 -4.20
C GLY A 48 -12.85 -9.80 -3.81
N TYR A 49 -11.90 -10.52 -3.24
CA TYR A 49 -12.02 -11.92 -2.85
C TYR A 49 -11.15 -12.18 -1.61
N LEU A 50 -11.37 -13.33 -0.98
CA LEU A 50 -10.61 -13.74 0.21
C LEU A 50 -9.68 -14.90 -0.12
N LYS A 51 -8.46 -14.84 0.38
CA LYS A 51 -7.48 -15.91 0.30
C LYS A 51 -7.15 -16.45 1.69
N GLU A 52 -6.81 -17.73 1.74
CA GLU A 52 -6.09 -18.31 2.86
C GLU A 52 -4.67 -17.74 2.88
N ASP A 53 -4.20 -17.34 4.05
CA ASP A 53 -2.81 -16.99 4.27
C ASP A 53 -2.29 -17.60 5.57
N SER A 54 -1.34 -18.52 5.43
CA SER A 54 -0.65 -19.18 6.54
C SER A 54 0.22 -18.24 7.38
N SER A 55 0.45 -17.01 6.92
CA SER A 55 1.26 -16.01 7.63
C SER A 55 0.48 -15.26 8.72
N ILE A 56 -0.84 -15.35 8.70
CA ILE A 56 -1.73 -14.70 9.67
C ILE A 56 -1.60 -15.39 11.02
N VAL A 57 -1.44 -14.58 12.07
CA VAL A 57 -1.44 -15.07 13.46
C VAL A 57 -2.88 -15.43 13.82
N ASP A 58 -3.09 -16.65 14.32
CA ASP A 58 -4.42 -17.26 14.56
C ASP A 58 -5.20 -17.56 13.27
N ASP A 59 -6.46 -18.03 13.40
CA ASP A 59 -7.36 -18.17 12.26
C ASP A 59 -7.60 -16.80 11.61
N GLY A 60 -7.67 -16.72 10.28
CA GLY A 60 -7.91 -15.46 9.59
C GLY A 60 -7.99 -15.60 8.07
N PHE A 61 -8.01 -14.46 7.38
CA PHE A 61 -7.99 -14.41 5.92
C PHE A 61 -7.34 -13.14 5.38
N GLU A 62 -6.85 -13.21 4.15
CA GLU A 62 -6.34 -12.07 3.41
C GLU A 62 -7.46 -11.52 2.50
N ILE A 63 -7.80 -10.25 2.68
CA ILE A 63 -8.71 -9.51 1.81
C ILE A 63 -7.92 -8.98 0.62
N VAL A 64 -8.23 -9.44 -0.59
CA VAL A 64 -7.58 -8.99 -1.82
C VAL A 64 -8.57 -8.27 -2.73
N THR A 65 -8.16 -7.14 -3.26
CA THR A 65 -8.96 -6.32 -4.17
C THR A 65 -8.46 -6.38 -5.60
N HIS A 66 -9.38 -6.24 -6.54
CA HIS A 66 -9.04 -5.88 -7.90
C HIS A 66 -8.50 -4.42 -7.98
N PRO A 67 -7.77 -4.07 -9.06
CA PRO A 67 -7.14 -2.76 -9.15
C PRO A 67 -8.14 -1.60 -9.24
N MET A 68 -7.87 -0.53 -8.50
CA MET A 68 -8.67 0.69 -8.40
C MET A 68 -7.82 1.92 -8.65
N SER A 69 -8.37 2.95 -9.31
CA SER A 69 -7.81 4.30 -9.23
C SER A 69 -7.93 4.84 -7.79
N TYR A 70 -7.11 5.81 -7.42
CA TYR A 70 -7.16 6.38 -6.06
C TYR A 70 -8.51 7.01 -5.73
N GLU A 71 -9.05 7.80 -6.67
CA GLU A 71 -10.36 8.43 -6.49
C GLU A 71 -11.46 7.39 -6.28
N TRP A 72 -11.47 6.34 -7.10
CA TRP A 72 -12.42 5.24 -6.97
C TRP A 72 -12.28 4.57 -5.60
N ALA A 73 -11.06 4.27 -5.16
CA ALA A 73 -10.84 3.67 -3.84
C ALA A 73 -11.36 4.59 -2.71
N MET A 74 -11.13 5.90 -2.77
CA MET A 74 -11.60 6.80 -1.71
C MET A 74 -13.12 6.92 -1.67
N GLN A 75 -13.79 6.90 -2.83
CA GLN A 75 -15.24 7.15 -2.94
C GLN A 75 -16.12 5.89 -2.92
N ARG A 76 -15.61 4.77 -3.43
CA ARG A 76 -16.41 3.57 -3.75
C ARG A 76 -15.96 2.29 -3.04
N PHE A 77 -14.74 2.24 -2.51
CA PHE A 77 -14.34 1.11 -1.67
C PHE A 77 -15.30 1.01 -0.47
N PRO A 78 -15.76 -0.20 -0.09
CA PRO A 78 -16.69 -0.40 1.01
C PRO A 78 -15.99 -0.20 2.36
N TRP A 79 -15.62 1.04 2.71
CA TRP A 79 -14.81 1.33 3.90
C TRP A 79 -15.46 0.88 5.22
N ASN A 80 -16.79 0.77 5.25
CA ASN A 80 -17.55 0.23 6.38
C ASN A 80 -17.30 -1.28 6.61
N LEU A 81 -16.68 -1.98 5.65
CA LEU A 81 -16.18 -3.33 5.84
C LEU A 81 -15.24 -3.41 7.05
N LEU A 82 -14.33 -2.44 7.20
CA LEU A 82 -13.34 -2.48 8.27
C LEU A 82 -14.02 -2.38 9.65
N ASP A 83 -14.96 -1.44 9.79
CA ASP A 83 -15.78 -1.29 11.01
C ASP A 83 -16.62 -2.55 11.30
N ALA A 84 -17.11 -3.23 10.26
CA ALA A 84 -17.89 -4.44 10.40
C ALA A 84 -17.04 -5.62 10.90
N LEU A 85 -15.79 -5.74 10.40
CA LEU A 85 -14.85 -6.77 10.85
C LEU A 85 -14.40 -6.53 12.29
N GLU A 86 -14.12 -5.28 12.66
CA GLU A 86 -13.75 -4.90 14.04
C GLU A 86 -14.88 -5.27 15.02
N LYS A 87 -16.14 -5.00 14.66
CA LYS A 87 -17.31 -5.39 15.48
C LYS A 87 -17.47 -6.89 15.68
N LEU A 88 -16.97 -7.70 14.76
CA LEU A 88 -16.96 -9.16 14.86
C LEU A 88 -15.76 -9.68 15.68
N GLY A 89 -14.95 -8.78 16.22
CA GLY A 89 -13.75 -9.09 17.00
C GLY A 89 -12.52 -9.39 16.14
N SER A 90 -12.57 -9.08 14.84
CA SER A 90 -11.41 -9.23 13.96
C SER A 90 -10.36 -8.16 14.27
N ASP A 91 -9.11 -8.48 14.01
CA ASP A 91 -7.97 -7.59 14.22
C ASP A 91 -6.98 -7.69 13.05
N ALA A 92 -6.18 -6.65 12.84
CA ALA A 92 -5.11 -6.63 11.87
C ALA A 92 -3.74 -6.28 12.51
N ASP A 93 -3.68 -6.15 13.84
CA ASP A 93 -2.43 -5.96 14.56
C ASP A 93 -1.48 -7.15 14.37
N GLY A 94 -0.19 -6.86 14.20
CA GLY A 94 0.83 -7.86 13.87
C GLY A 94 0.87 -8.28 12.39
N ASN A 95 -0.24 -8.11 11.66
CA ASN A 95 -0.38 -8.48 10.25
C ASN A 95 0.10 -7.37 9.29
N GLY A 96 0.02 -7.64 7.98
CA GLY A 96 0.43 -6.75 6.89
C GLY A 96 -0.72 -6.09 6.11
N LEU A 97 -0.44 -4.90 5.60
CA LEU A 97 -1.20 -4.26 4.51
C LEU A 97 -0.25 -4.03 3.33
N HIS A 98 -0.51 -4.71 2.21
CA HIS A 98 0.28 -4.57 0.99
C HIS A 98 -0.48 -3.76 -0.05
N VAL A 99 0.20 -2.80 -0.67
CA VAL A 99 -0.37 -1.98 -1.75
C VAL A 99 0.39 -2.26 -3.05
N HIS A 100 -0.29 -2.89 -3.99
CA HIS A 100 0.18 -3.10 -5.35
C HIS A 100 -0.03 -1.82 -6.15
N VAL A 101 0.95 -1.40 -6.93
CA VAL A 101 0.87 -0.30 -7.89
C VAL A 101 1.17 -0.85 -9.28
N SER A 102 0.28 -0.57 -10.23
CA SER A 102 0.51 -0.86 -11.65
C SER A 102 1.84 -0.29 -12.13
N ARG A 103 2.61 -1.06 -12.93
CA ARG A 103 3.85 -0.54 -13.53
C ARG A 103 3.59 0.53 -14.58
N GLU A 104 2.43 0.49 -15.22
CA GLU A 104 1.97 1.50 -16.17
C GLU A 104 1.70 2.85 -15.50
N ALA A 105 1.58 2.90 -14.16
CA ALA A 105 1.54 4.16 -13.43
C ALA A 105 2.80 5.02 -13.64
N PHE A 106 3.93 4.45 -14.05
CA PHE A 106 5.19 5.17 -14.19
C PHE A 106 5.49 5.50 -15.66
N ASP A 107 5.92 6.73 -15.97
CA ASP A 107 6.34 7.21 -17.31
C ASP A 107 7.60 6.50 -17.88
N GLY A 108 8.03 5.40 -17.26
CA GLY A 108 9.16 4.59 -17.65
C GLY A 108 10.17 4.34 -16.52
N PRO A 109 11.27 3.63 -16.83
CA PRO A 109 12.27 3.20 -15.83
C PRO A 109 12.87 4.35 -15.02
N CYS A 110 13.03 5.54 -15.60
CA CYS A 110 13.58 6.70 -14.89
C CYS A 110 12.62 7.20 -13.81
N HIS A 111 11.31 7.22 -14.07
CA HIS A 111 10.32 7.60 -13.07
C HIS A 111 10.26 6.55 -11.95
N LEU A 112 10.15 5.26 -12.29
CA LEU A 112 10.16 4.19 -11.29
C LEU A 112 11.43 4.21 -10.42
N TYR A 113 12.60 4.51 -11.02
CA TYR A 113 13.84 4.71 -10.28
C TYR A 113 13.74 5.88 -9.28
N ARG A 114 13.25 7.05 -9.70
CA ARG A 114 13.06 8.21 -8.81
C ARG A 114 12.14 7.88 -7.64
N TRP A 115 11.01 7.24 -7.92
CA TRP A 115 10.04 6.83 -6.91
C TRP A 115 10.66 5.87 -5.88
N MET A 116 11.28 4.78 -6.32
CA MET A 116 11.93 3.82 -5.40
C MET A 116 13.06 4.49 -4.61
N LYS A 117 13.85 5.38 -5.23
CA LYS A 117 14.92 6.12 -4.54
C LYS A 117 14.36 7.06 -3.48
N PHE A 118 13.28 7.79 -3.80
CA PHE A 118 12.59 8.67 -2.85
C PHE A 118 12.09 7.86 -1.65
N PHE A 119 11.41 6.75 -1.91
CA PHE A 119 10.84 5.88 -0.87
C PHE A 119 11.92 5.31 0.07
N TYR A 120 13.02 4.76 -0.48
CA TYR A 120 14.13 4.24 0.31
C TYR A 120 14.96 5.31 1.03
N ARG A 121 15.02 6.54 0.50
CA ARG A 121 15.76 7.65 1.14
C ARG A 121 15.02 8.17 2.36
N ASN A 122 13.68 8.18 2.31
CA ASN A 122 12.82 8.65 3.39
C ASN A 122 12.29 7.51 4.26
N GLN A 123 13.12 6.47 4.46
CA GLN A 123 12.75 5.29 5.26
C GLN A 123 12.19 5.64 6.65
N PRO A 124 12.80 6.54 7.46
CA PRO A 124 12.28 6.83 8.79
C PRO A 124 10.84 7.34 8.77
N GLN A 125 10.51 8.23 7.82
CA GLN A 125 9.18 8.82 7.69
C GLN A 125 8.16 7.84 7.13
N VAL A 126 8.58 7.03 6.15
CA VAL A 126 7.75 5.94 5.63
C VAL A 126 7.44 4.92 6.71
N VAL A 127 8.43 4.52 7.51
CA VAL A 127 8.26 3.57 8.63
C VAL A 127 7.33 4.16 9.70
N ALA A 128 7.46 5.44 10.04
CA ALA A 128 6.57 6.11 10.99
C ALA A 128 5.11 6.05 10.54
N LEU A 129 4.83 6.38 9.26
CA LEU A 129 3.49 6.25 8.67
C LEU A 129 3.01 4.81 8.58
N ALA A 130 3.92 3.89 8.26
CA ALA A 130 3.63 2.47 8.11
C ALA A 130 3.36 1.77 9.46
N ARG A 131 3.83 2.34 10.59
CA ARG A 131 3.66 1.80 11.96
C ARG A 131 4.22 0.39 12.14
N ARG A 132 5.07 -0.07 11.24
CA ARG A 132 5.66 -1.40 11.28
C ARG A 132 7.08 -1.40 10.72
N MET A 133 7.95 -2.13 11.39
CA MET A 133 9.21 -2.62 10.83
C MET A 133 9.17 -4.14 10.86
N SER A 134 9.29 -4.76 9.69
CA SER A 134 9.20 -6.22 9.56
C SER A 134 10.31 -6.74 8.66
N SER A 135 10.86 -7.91 8.98
CA SER A 135 11.78 -8.65 8.10
C SER A 135 11.12 -9.05 6.77
N HIS A 136 9.78 -9.14 6.74
CA HIS A 136 8.96 -9.43 5.55
C HIS A 136 8.64 -8.20 4.69
N ALA A 137 9.13 -7.02 5.09
CA ALA A 137 9.00 -5.74 4.38
C ALA A 137 10.23 -4.84 4.60
N ALA A 138 11.43 -5.41 4.54
CA ALA A 138 12.64 -4.76 5.02
C ALA A 138 13.23 -3.74 4.03
N PHE A 139 13.66 -2.59 4.55
CA PHE A 139 14.49 -1.61 3.83
C PHE A 139 15.95 -2.06 3.82
N ARG A 140 16.29 -3.06 2.99
CA ARG A 140 17.64 -3.61 2.93
C ARG A 140 18.58 -2.80 2.03
N ALA A 141 19.87 -2.77 2.41
CA ALA A 141 20.90 -2.03 1.69
C ALA A 141 21.15 -2.56 0.27
N ASP A 142 21.09 -3.88 0.08
CA ASP A 142 21.19 -4.53 -1.23
C ASP A 142 19.98 -4.19 -2.11
N GLY A 143 18.77 -4.13 -1.53
CA GLY A 143 17.57 -3.61 -2.17
C GLY A 143 17.79 -2.18 -2.68
N ARG A 144 18.29 -1.29 -1.82
CA ARG A 144 18.60 0.10 -2.15
C ARG A 144 19.66 0.23 -3.26
N ALA A 145 20.70 -0.61 -3.23
CA ALA A 145 21.77 -0.61 -4.23
C ALA A 145 21.29 -1.06 -5.62
N ARG A 146 20.29 -1.96 -5.67
CA ARG A 146 19.77 -2.57 -6.90
C ARG A 146 18.57 -1.83 -7.51
N ILE A 147 18.13 -0.70 -6.98
CA ILE A 147 16.98 0.07 -7.51
C ILE A 147 17.08 0.32 -9.02
N LYS A 148 18.27 0.66 -9.55
CA LYS A 148 18.47 0.83 -11.01
C LYS A 148 18.14 -0.42 -11.81
N HIS A 149 18.48 -1.60 -11.28
CA HIS A 149 18.18 -2.88 -11.92
C HIS A 149 16.68 -3.18 -11.85
N TYR A 150 16.05 -2.95 -10.70
CA TYR A 150 14.61 -3.18 -10.51
C TYR A 150 13.74 -2.28 -11.38
N ALA A 151 14.13 -1.01 -11.51
CA ALA A 151 13.45 -0.04 -12.36
C ALA A 151 13.45 -0.45 -13.85
N LYS A 152 14.41 -1.28 -14.27
CA LYS A 152 14.51 -1.83 -15.63
C LYS A 152 13.84 -3.21 -15.78
N GLY A 153 13.00 -3.62 -14.83
CA GLY A 153 12.30 -4.91 -14.84
C GLY A 153 13.04 -6.05 -14.14
N GLY A 154 14.20 -5.79 -13.55
CA GLY A 154 14.90 -6.77 -12.73
C GLY A 154 14.06 -7.20 -11.52
N LYS A 155 14.15 -8.47 -11.14
CA LYS A 155 13.39 -9.04 -10.01
C LYS A 155 14.24 -9.01 -8.73
N GLY A 156 13.63 -8.54 -7.65
CA GLY A 156 14.24 -8.50 -6.31
C GLY A 156 13.84 -9.66 -5.42
N ILE A 157 14.13 -9.49 -4.13
CA ILE A 157 13.68 -10.39 -3.05
C ILE A 157 12.28 -9.96 -2.61
N ARG A 158 11.36 -10.92 -2.49
CA ARG A 158 9.96 -10.69 -2.08
C ARG A 158 9.83 -9.85 -0.80
N TYR A 159 10.65 -10.14 0.20
CA TYR A 159 10.58 -9.54 1.53
C TYR A 159 11.19 -8.15 1.67
N HIS A 160 11.47 -7.47 0.55
CA HIS A 160 11.89 -6.07 0.58
C HIS A 160 10.69 -5.14 0.76
N ALA A 161 10.94 -3.94 1.27
CA ALA A 161 9.95 -2.86 1.41
C ALA A 161 9.14 -2.63 0.12
N ILE A 162 9.80 -2.75 -1.03
CA ILE A 162 9.17 -2.76 -2.35
C ILE A 162 9.50 -4.10 -3.02
N ASN A 163 8.48 -4.95 -3.16
CA ASN A 163 8.58 -6.19 -3.92
C ASN A 163 8.40 -5.89 -5.42
N THR A 164 9.35 -6.40 -6.20
CA THR A 164 9.44 -6.17 -7.66
C THR A 164 9.32 -7.47 -8.45
N GLN A 165 8.95 -8.58 -7.78
CA GLN A 165 8.78 -9.89 -8.41
C GLN A 165 7.58 -9.92 -9.36
N ASN A 166 6.54 -9.13 -9.08
CA ASN A 166 5.36 -9.03 -9.93
C ASN A 166 5.68 -8.43 -11.31
N ASP A 167 5.09 -9.01 -12.36
CA ASP A 167 5.32 -8.58 -13.76
C ASP A 167 4.60 -7.28 -14.08
N THR A 168 3.35 -7.14 -13.68
CA THR A 168 2.49 -6.00 -14.03
C THR A 168 2.39 -4.96 -12.92
N THR A 169 2.85 -5.26 -11.71
CA THR A 169 2.84 -4.34 -10.57
C THR A 169 4.20 -4.29 -9.87
N VAL A 170 4.39 -3.26 -9.05
CA VAL A 170 5.31 -3.26 -7.90
C VAL A 170 4.46 -3.27 -6.64
N GLU A 171 4.95 -3.83 -5.55
CA GLU A 171 4.16 -4.03 -4.33
C GLU A 171 4.88 -3.36 -3.15
N VAL A 172 4.20 -2.44 -2.49
CA VAL A 172 4.64 -1.75 -1.27
C VAL A 172 4.17 -2.55 -0.07
N ARG A 173 5.12 -3.10 0.70
CA ARG A 173 4.83 -4.11 1.74
C ARG A 173 4.88 -3.58 3.16
N VAL A 174 5.24 -2.32 3.33
CA VAL A 174 5.74 -1.80 4.62
C VAL A 174 4.65 -1.58 5.66
N PHE A 175 3.41 -1.39 5.25
CA PHE A 175 2.33 -0.97 6.15
C PHE A 175 1.94 -2.09 7.13
N ALA A 176 1.67 -1.70 8.38
CA ALA A 176 0.94 -2.52 9.33
C ALA A 176 -0.47 -2.81 8.80
N GLY A 177 -0.98 -4.01 9.08
CA GLY A 177 -2.41 -4.28 8.98
C GLY A 177 -3.20 -3.28 9.83
N THR A 178 -4.39 -2.90 9.36
CA THR A 178 -5.26 -2.00 10.13
C THR A 178 -6.71 -2.13 9.70
N LEU A 179 -7.62 -2.10 10.68
CA LEU A 179 -9.06 -1.90 10.45
C LEU A 179 -9.47 -0.42 10.63
N ASN A 180 -8.52 0.47 10.91
CA ASN A 180 -8.81 1.90 10.95
C ASN A 180 -8.87 2.47 9.53
N ARG A 181 -10.04 2.99 9.15
CA ARG A 181 -10.28 3.59 7.84
C ARG A 181 -9.25 4.65 7.44
N GLN A 182 -8.95 5.61 8.33
CA GLN A 182 -8.04 6.71 8.01
C GLN A 182 -6.62 6.18 7.72
N ARG A 183 -6.12 5.26 8.56
CA ARG A 183 -4.81 4.63 8.37
C ARG A 183 -4.73 3.83 7.07
N ALA A 184 -5.76 3.05 6.76
CA ALA A 184 -5.82 2.29 5.50
C ALA A 184 -5.85 3.22 4.27
N GLN A 185 -6.67 4.28 4.31
CA GLN A 185 -6.71 5.30 3.27
C GLN A 185 -5.38 6.04 3.12
N ALA A 186 -4.70 6.35 4.23
CA ALA A 186 -3.39 6.98 4.22
C ALA A 186 -2.28 6.09 3.64
N ALA A 187 -2.33 4.77 3.86
CA ALA A 187 -1.38 3.83 3.25
C ALA A 187 -1.49 3.82 1.72
N ILE A 188 -2.73 3.76 1.21
CA ILE A 188 -2.99 3.90 -0.23
C ILE A 188 -2.56 5.29 -0.71
N GLY A 189 -2.94 6.34 0.04
CA GLY A 189 -2.61 7.73 -0.24
C GLY A 189 -1.11 7.96 -0.37
N LEU A 190 -0.30 7.44 0.56
CA LEU A 190 1.16 7.57 0.53
C LEU A 190 1.73 6.93 -0.74
N THR A 191 1.22 5.74 -1.07
CA THR A 191 1.67 5.01 -2.24
C THR A 191 1.38 5.78 -3.52
N VAL A 192 0.15 6.29 -3.69
CA VAL A 192 -0.27 7.06 -4.87
C VAL A 192 0.43 8.42 -4.93
N ALA A 193 0.42 9.18 -3.83
CA ALA A 193 0.98 10.52 -3.75
C ALA A 193 2.47 10.54 -4.06
N THR A 194 3.23 9.53 -3.60
CA THR A 194 4.67 9.45 -3.90
C THR A 194 4.93 9.15 -5.38
N VAL A 195 4.10 8.35 -6.05
CA VAL A 195 4.19 8.15 -7.50
C VAL A 195 3.97 9.49 -8.21
N GLU A 196 2.87 10.19 -7.92
CA GLU A 196 2.56 11.46 -8.57
C GLU A 196 3.58 12.56 -8.26
N TYR A 197 4.04 12.68 -7.02
CA TYR A 197 5.09 13.62 -6.63
C TYR A 197 6.37 13.41 -7.45
N THR A 198 6.83 12.16 -7.56
CA THR A 198 8.09 11.84 -8.24
C THR A 198 8.01 11.84 -9.76
N ARG A 199 6.78 11.86 -10.32
CA ARG A 199 6.52 12.01 -11.75
C ARG A 199 7.09 13.33 -12.27
N THR A 200 6.79 14.42 -11.57
CA THR A 200 7.11 15.79 -11.99
C THR A 200 8.49 16.27 -11.56
N LEU A 201 9.24 15.50 -10.76
CA LEU A 201 10.56 15.91 -10.29
C LEU A 201 11.58 15.97 -11.43
N THR A 202 12.15 17.15 -11.64
CA THR A 202 13.28 17.35 -12.55
C THR A 202 14.61 17.07 -11.85
N THR A 203 15.70 16.93 -12.63
CA THR A 203 17.05 16.87 -12.07
C THR A 203 17.37 18.10 -11.23
N GLN A 204 16.86 19.28 -11.62
CA GLN A 204 17.08 20.52 -10.89
C GLN A 204 16.37 20.48 -9.53
N ASP A 205 15.10 20.04 -9.48
CA ASP A 205 14.38 19.92 -8.22
C ASP A 205 15.11 18.98 -7.25
N ILE A 206 15.63 17.87 -7.76
CA ILE A 206 16.35 16.87 -6.98
C ILE A 206 17.70 17.40 -6.45
N THR A 207 18.45 18.13 -7.28
CA THR A 207 19.84 18.52 -6.97
C THR A 207 19.98 19.88 -6.32
N GLN A 208 18.99 20.77 -6.48
CA GLN A 208 19.06 22.17 -6.03
C GLN A 208 17.91 22.59 -5.13
N ARG A 209 16.81 21.82 -5.06
CA ARG A 209 15.59 22.21 -4.31
C ARG A 209 15.10 21.13 -3.37
N ASP A 210 16.00 20.23 -2.96
CA ASP A 210 15.70 19.18 -1.99
C ASP A 210 14.47 18.31 -2.36
N GLY A 211 14.13 18.16 -3.64
CA GLY A 211 12.96 17.41 -4.10
C GLY A 211 12.97 15.90 -3.79
N TRP A 212 14.04 15.40 -3.17
CA TRP A 212 14.10 14.03 -2.63
C TRP A 212 13.92 13.95 -1.11
N GLN A 213 13.82 15.08 -0.43
CA GLN A 213 13.66 15.14 1.02
C GLN A 213 12.17 15.11 1.38
N TRP A 214 11.88 14.52 2.53
CA TRP A 214 10.51 14.42 3.05
C TRP A 214 9.77 15.77 3.18
N PRO A 215 10.39 16.87 3.66
CA PRO A 215 9.68 18.15 3.79
C PRO A 215 9.11 18.65 2.45
N ALA A 216 9.85 18.53 1.35
CA ALA A 216 9.37 18.95 0.04
C ALA A 216 8.16 18.12 -0.45
N PHE A 217 8.09 16.84 -0.08
CA PHE A 217 6.92 16.00 -0.32
C PHE A 217 5.75 16.35 0.61
N ALA A 218 6.03 16.60 1.88
CA ALA A 218 5.03 17.00 2.88
C ALA A 218 4.33 18.31 2.49
N ASP A 219 5.11 19.30 2.06
CA ASP A 219 4.58 20.59 1.56
C ASP A 219 3.77 20.41 0.27
N TRP A 220 4.20 19.49 -0.60
CA TRP A 220 3.47 19.21 -1.85
C TRP A 220 2.12 18.52 -1.59
N VAL A 221 2.07 17.57 -0.65
CA VAL A 221 0.85 16.80 -0.36
C VAL A 221 -0.15 17.61 0.47
N SER A 222 0.30 18.49 1.36
CA SER A 222 -0.59 19.37 2.14
C SER A 222 -1.41 20.34 1.27
N GLN A 223 -0.90 20.68 0.09
CA GLN A 223 -1.60 21.52 -0.89
C GLN A 223 -2.65 20.74 -1.72
N ARG A 224 -2.89 19.46 -1.44
CA ARG A 224 -3.75 18.57 -2.22
C ARG A 224 -4.83 17.94 -1.36
N PRO A 225 -6.02 18.56 -1.24
CA PRO A 225 -7.09 18.11 -0.35
C PRO A 225 -7.59 16.68 -0.58
N HIS A 226 -7.42 16.13 -1.79
CA HIS A 226 -7.80 14.75 -2.08
C HIS A 226 -6.93 13.72 -1.33
N TYR A 227 -5.76 14.11 -0.80
CA TYR A 227 -4.94 13.29 0.08
C TYR A 227 -5.19 13.54 1.57
N ALA A 228 -6.35 14.11 1.95
CA ALA A 228 -6.66 14.46 3.34
C ALA A 228 -6.37 13.35 4.37
N PRO A 229 -6.70 12.06 4.14
CA PRO A 229 -6.37 11.01 5.10
C PRO A 229 -4.86 10.87 5.35
N LEU A 230 -4.04 10.99 4.31
CA LEU A 230 -2.59 10.95 4.44
C LEU A 230 -2.06 12.16 5.21
N VAL A 231 -2.55 13.35 4.90
CA VAL A 231 -2.14 14.59 5.59
C VAL A 231 -2.47 14.51 7.08
N ALA A 232 -3.67 14.04 7.44
CA ALA A 232 -4.08 13.86 8.84
C ALA A 232 -3.16 12.89 9.60
N GLU A 233 -2.76 11.78 8.98
CA GLU A 233 -1.81 10.83 9.59
C GLU A 233 -0.39 11.43 9.74
N MET A 234 0.05 12.23 8.76
CA MET A 234 1.33 12.93 8.84
C MET A 234 1.37 13.96 9.98
N GLU A 235 0.29 14.74 10.14
CA GLU A 235 0.15 15.72 11.24
C GLU A 235 0.11 15.03 12.60
N THR A 236 -0.67 13.95 12.73
CA THR A 236 -0.78 13.16 13.96
C THR A 236 0.60 12.68 14.44
N LEU A 237 1.44 12.19 13.53
CA LEU A 237 2.78 11.70 13.84
C LEU A 237 3.76 12.82 14.20
N LEU A 238 3.60 14.01 13.62
CA LEU A 238 4.40 15.19 14.00
C LEU A 238 4.06 15.67 15.41
N CYS A 239 2.79 15.63 15.80
CA CYS A 239 2.35 16.01 17.16
C CYS A 239 2.71 14.98 18.24
N ALA A 240 3.03 13.74 17.86
CA ALA A 240 3.42 12.68 18.79
C ALA A 240 4.91 12.66 19.14
N CYS A 241 5.71 13.56 18.54
CA CYS A 241 7.16 13.67 18.73
C CYS A 241 7.54 14.78 19.72
#